data_AF-A0A3S4AF02-F1
#
_entry.id   AF-A0A3S4AF02-F1
#
_cell.length_a   1.000
_cell.length_b   1.000
_cell.length_c   1.000
_cell.angle_alpha   90.00
_cell.angle_beta   90.00
_cell.angle_gamma   90.00
#
_symmetry.space_group_name_H-M   'P 1'
#
loop_
_entity.id
_entity.type
_entity.pdbx_description
1 polymer ?
#
loop_
_entity_poly.entity_id
_entity_poly.type
_entity_poly.pdbx_seq_one_letter_code
_entity_poly.pdbx_strand_id
1 'polypeptide(L)'
;MLERAAEQMGARWTAPLEKLAHHLVAILDGITTTWLADGASEAARATARFAAGAFAAHAVEADDASDATDATDVVRLAARSRQGTTTSAVVSP
;
A
#
# COMPACT_ATOMS: atom_id res chain seq x y z
N MET A 1 -0.09 -9.45 -14.79
CA MET A 1 0.57 -10.28 -13.75
C MET A 1 0.81 -9.48 -12.47
N LEU A 2 1.49 -8.33 -12.54
CA LEU A 2 1.70 -7.46 -11.36
C LEU A 2 0.40 -6.86 -10.80
N GLU A 3 -0.56 -6.49 -11.64
CA GLU A 3 -1.90 -6.07 -11.21
C GLU A 3 -2.58 -7.13 -10.33
N ARG A 4 -2.69 -8.35 -10.85
CA ARG A 4 -3.23 -9.50 -10.12
C ARG A 4 -2.48 -9.81 -8.82
N ALA A 5 -1.16 -9.61 -8.78
CA ALA A 5 -0.38 -9.80 -7.57
C ALA A 5 -0.79 -8.77 -6.50
N ALA A 6 -0.96 -7.50 -6.87
CA ALA A 6 -1.44 -6.47 -5.95
C ALA A 6 -2.87 -6.77 -5.45
N GLU A 7 -3.78 -7.17 -6.34
CA GLU A 7 -5.14 -7.59 -5.96
C GLU A 7 -5.14 -8.73 -4.93
N GLN A 8 -4.35 -9.78 -5.17
CA GLN A 8 -4.26 -10.94 -4.26
C GLN A 8 -3.66 -10.59 -2.90
N MET A 9 -2.82 -9.55 -2.85
CA MET A 9 -2.17 -9.08 -1.63
C MET A 9 -2.96 -7.99 -0.91
N GLY A 10 -4.10 -7.53 -1.45
CA GLY A 10 -4.79 -6.35 -0.92
C GLY A 10 -3.91 -5.10 -0.95
N ALA A 11 -3.02 -5.00 -1.95
CA ALA A 11 -2.04 -3.95 -2.08
C ALA A 11 -2.31 -3.07 -3.31
N ARG A 12 -1.66 -1.92 -3.35
CA ARG A 12 -1.50 -1.10 -4.55
C ARG A 12 -0.03 -0.81 -4.78
N TRP A 13 0.34 -0.67 -6.04
CA TRP A 13 1.69 -0.26 -6.42
C TRP A 13 1.85 1.25 -6.22
N THR A 14 3.00 1.67 -5.68
CA THR A 14 3.35 3.10 -5.51
C THR A 14 3.97 3.72 -6.77
N ALA A 15 4.33 2.89 -7.75
CA ALA A 15 4.89 3.30 -9.03
C ALA A 15 4.00 2.85 -10.20
N PRO A 16 4.11 3.50 -11.38
CA PRO A 16 3.36 3.08 -12.56
C PRO A 16 3.61 1.61 -12.92
N LEU A 17 2.52 0.86 -13.12
CA LEU A 17 2.56 -0.59 -13.33
C LEU A 17 3.44 -0.99 -14.53
N GLU A 18 3.35 -0.25 -15.63
CA GLU A 18 4.16 -0.50 -16.83
C GLU A 18 5.65 -0.38 -16.55
N LYS A 19 6.05 0.59 -15.71
CA LYS A 19 7.45 0.74 -15.31
C LYS A 19 7.88 -0.44 -14.46
N LEU A 20 7.11 -0.83 -13.46
CA LEU A 20 7.42 -2.00 -12.63
C LEU A 20 7.52 -3.29 -13.46
N ALA A 21 6.62 -3.47 -14.43
CA ALA A 21 6.65 -4.60 -15.35
C ALA A 21 7.94 -4.61 -16.18
N HIS A 22 8.35 -3.46 -16.72
CA HIS A 22 9.58 -3.35 -17.50
C HIS A 22 10.83 -3.68 -16.66
N HIS A 23 10.92 -3.17 -15.43
CA HIS A 23 12.02 -3.50 -14.53
C HIS A 23 12.04 -4.99 -14.18
N LEU A 24 10.86 -5.60 -13.96
CA LEU A 24 10.77 -7.02 -13.62
C LEU A 24 11.29 -7.88 -14.76
N VAL A 25 10.89 -7.57 -16.00
CA VAL A 25 11.38 -8.28 -17.20
C VAL A 25 12.90 -8.15 -17.31
N ALA A 26 13.44 -6.93 -17.25
CA ALA A 26 14.88 -6.71 -17.35
C ALA A 26 15.69 -7.47 -16.27
N ILE A 27 15.17 -7.51 -15.04
CA ILE A 27 15.80 -8.26 -13.94
C ILE A 27 15.75 -9.77 -14.19
N LEU A 28 14.59 -10.30 -14.61
CA LEU A 28 14.45 -11.73 -14.92
C LEU A 28 15.35 -12.16 -16.07
N ASP A 29 15.46 -11.34 -17.12
CA ASP A 29 16.36 -11.56 -18.24
C ASP A 29 17.82 -11.59 -17.77
N GLY A 30 18.19 -10.66 -16.88
CA GLY A 30 19.53 -10.63 -16.29
C GLY A 30 19.85 -11.86 -15.43
N ILE A 31 18.91 -12.28 -14.58
CA ILE A 31 19.05 -13.51 -13.78
C ILE A 31 19.23 -14.71 -14.71
N THR A 32 18.38 -14.82 -15.74
CA THR A 32 18.40 -15.94 -16.68
C THR A 32 19.70 -15.97 -17.46
N THR A 33 20.14 -14.84 -17.99
CA THR A 33 21.38 -14.75 -18.79
C THR A 33 22.61 -15.07 -17.94
N THR A 34 22.65 -14.59 -16.70
CA THR A 34 23.75 -14.90 -15.77
C THR A 34 23.76 -16.39 -15.42
N TRP A 35 22.60 -16.95 -15.10
CA TRP A 35 22.47 -18.39 -14.82
C TRP A 35 22.87 -19.26 -16.00
N LEU A 36 22.53 -18.86 -17.24
CA LEU A 36 22.97 -19.56 -18.45
C LEU A 36 24.49 -19.49 -18.64
N ALA A 37 25.14 -18.42 -18.16
CA ALA A 37 26.58 -18.24 -18.28
C ALA A 37 27.36 -19.03 -17.23
N ASP A 38 26.88 -19.12 -15.98
CA ASP A 38 27.60 -19.71 -14.85
C ASP A 38 27.02 -21.03 -14.31
N GLY A 39 25.78 -21.37 -14.64
CA GLY A 39 25.04 -22.54 -14.14
C GLY A 39 24.65 -22.47 -12.65
N ALA A 40 24.85 -21.34 -11.97
CA ALA A 40 24.76 -21.20 -10.53
C ALA A 40 23.32 -20.98 -10.05
N SER A 41 22.56 -22.07 -9.94
CA SER A 41 21.14 -22.05 -9.55
C SER A 41 20.87 -21.41 -8.18
N GLU A 42 21.75 -21.57 -7.21
CA GLU A 42 21.61 -20.94 -5.88
C GLU A 42 21.80 -19.42 -5.95
N ALA A 43 22.78 -18.95 -6.73
CA ALA A 43 22.99 -17.53 -6.95
C ALA A 43 21.78 -16.90 -7.64
N ALA A 44 21.24 -17.56 -8.68
CA ALA A 44 20.02 -17.12 -9.36
C ALA A 44 18.82 -17.01 -8.39
N ARG A 45 18.63 -18.00 -7.51
CA ARG A 45 17.57 -17.99 -6.48
C ARG A 45 17.76 -16.89 -5.44
N ALA A 46 19.00 -16.64 -5.01
CA ALA A 46 19.31 -15.57 -4.08
C ALA A 46 19.00 -14.20 -4.71
N THR A 47 19.40 -13.99 -5.97
CA THR A 47 19.09 -12.76 -6.72
C THR A 47 17.59 -12.58 -6.94
N ALA A 48 16.84 -13.64 -7.25
CA ALA A 48 15.38 -13.57 -7.38
C ALA A 48 14.70 -13.15 -6.06
N ARG A 49 15.15 -13.67 -4.91
CA ARG A 49 14.65 -13.24 -3.59
C ARG A 49 14.97 -11.78 -3.29
N PHE A 50 16.18 -11.35 -3.63
CA PHE A 50 16.58 -9.95 -3.50
C PHE A 50 15.68 -9.03 -4.34
N ALA A 51 15.46 -9.38 -5.61
CA ALA A 51 14.56 -8.64 -6.49
C ALA A 51 13.13 -8.59 -5.94
N ALA A 52 12.59 -9.71 -5.43
CA ALA A 52 11.27 -9.75 -4.83
C ALA A 52 11.14 -8.77 -3.65
N GLY A 53 12.17 -8.67 -2.78
CA GLY A 53 12.20 -7.69 -1.70
C GLY A 53 12.18 -6.24 -2.19
N ALA A 54 12.93 -5.94 -3.25
CA ALA A 54 12.92 -4.61 -3.87
C ALA A 54 11.53 -4.26 -4.46
N PHE A 55 10.86 -5.21 -5.11
CA PHE A 55 9.49 -5.00 -5.60
C PHE A 55 8.48 -4.84 -4.46
N ALA A 56 8.61 -5.61 -3.39
CA ALA A 56 7.72 -5.51 -2.22
C ALA A 56 7.77 -4.11 -1.59
N ALA A 57 8.92 -3.43 -1.62
CA ALA A 57 9.04 -2.04 -1.15
C ALA A 57 8.22 -1.03 -1.99
N HIS A 58 7.80 -1.40 -3.19
CA HIS A 58 6.89 -0.60 -4.02
C HIS A 58 5.41 -0.95 -3.81
N ALA A 59 5.10 -1.95 -3.00
CA ALA A 59 3.72 -2.26 -2.62
C ALA A 59 3.38 -1.56 -1.30
N VAL A 60 2.20 -0.96 -1.25
CA VAL A 60 1.59 -0.46 -0.01
C VAL A 60 0.21 -1.09 0.11
N GLU A 61 -0.30 -1.21 1.33
CA GLU A 61 -1.68 -1.63 1.56
C GLU A 61 -2.62 -0.75 0.73
N ALA A 62 -3.56 -1.38 0.04
CA ALA A 62 -4.65 -0.66 -0.58
C ALA A 62 -5.52 -0.20 0.59
N ASP A 63 -5.50 1.11 0.88
CA ASP A 63 -6.38 1.70 1.89
C ASP A 63 -7.80 1.24 1.62
N ASP A 64 -8.41 0.56 2.60
CA ASP A 64 -9.83 0.27 2.57
C ASP A 64 -10.54 1.62 2.58
N ALA A 65 -11.02 2.06 1.41
CA ALA A 65 -11.79 3.28 1.24
C ALA A 65 -13.17 3.26 1.96
N SER A 66 -13.30 2.49 3.04
CA SER A 66 -14.50 2.39 3.88
C SER A 66 -14.29 2.70 5.37
N ASP A 67 -13.07 2.92 5.89
CA ASP A 67 -12.90 3.05 7.36
C ASP A 67 -12.60 4.47 7.89
N ALA A 68 -12.51 5.48 7.02
CA ALA A 68 -12.11 6.84 7.42
C ALA A 68 -13.27 7.85 7.65
N THR A 69 -14.52 7.53 7.29
CA THR A 69 -15.65 8.48 7.47
C THR A 69 -16.55 8.15 8.67
N ASP A 70 -16.61 6.91 9.17
CA ASP A 70 -17.78 6.54 9.98
C ASP A 70 -17.59 6.57 11.51
N ALA A 71 -16.45 6.18 12.06
CA ALA A 71 -16.37 5.96 13.52
C ALA A 71 -15.81 7.14 14.34
N THR A 72 -14.83 7.89 13.81
CA THR A 72 -14.13 8.91 14.63
C THR A 72 -14.72 10.32 14.45
N ASP A 73 -15.32 10.60 13.31
CA ASP A 73 -15.92 11.92 13.02
C ASP A 73 -17.29 12.09 13.69
N VAL A 74 -18.10 11.02 13.75
CA VAL A 74 -19.38 11.01 14.49
C VAL A 74 -19.18 11.21 15.99
N VAL A 75 -18.10 10.69 16.58
CA VAL A 75 -17.81 10.85 18.02
C VAL A 75 -17.38 12.29 18.32
N ARG A 76 -16.57 12.91 17.46
CA ARG A 76 -16.17 14.32 17.64
C ARG A 76 -17.34 15.28 17.40
N LEU A 77 -18.19 15.00 16.43
CA LEU A 77 -19.39 15.79 16.15
C LEU A 77 -20.43 15.66 17.27
N ALA A 78 -20.64 14.45 17.81
CA ALA A 78 -21.52 14.18 18.95
C ALA A 78 -21.00 14.72 20.29
N ALA A 79 -19.69 14.92 20.44
CA ALA A 79 -19.12 15.60 21.60
C ALA A 79 -19.36 17.13 21.52
N ARG A 80 -19.32 17.70 20.32
CA ARG A 80 -19.51 19.15 20.08
C ARG A 80 -20.97 19.58 20.22
N SER A 81 -21.93 18.71 19.86
CA SER A 81 -23.38 18.99 20.00
C SER A 81 -23.88 18.97 21.45
N ARG A 82 -23.26 18.17 22.32
CA ARG A 82 -23.62 18.06 23.74
C ARG A 82 -23.17 19.24 24.61
N GLN A 83 -22.23 20.05 24.14
CA GLN A 83 -21.75 21.23 24.88
C GLN A 83 -22.56 22.50 24.60
N GLY A 84 -23.53 22.47 23.68
CA GLY A 84 -24.31 23.65 23.26
C GLY A 84 -25.62 23.91 24.01
N THR A 85 -26.04 23.05 24.94
CA THR A 85 -27.35 23.14 25.61
C THR A 85 -27.25 23.11 27.13
N THR A 86 -26.63 24.14 27.71
CA THR A 86 -26.99 24.60 29.05
C THR A 86 -27.25 26.10 29.01
N THR A 87 -28.53 26.43 28.84
CA THR A 87 -29.25 27.49 29.54
C THR A 87 -28.42 28.32 30.51
N SER A 88 -28.38 29.63 30.33
CA SER A 88 -29.16 30.50 31.23
C SER A 88 -29.26 31.92 30.70
N ALA A 89 -30.48 32.29 30.31
CA ALA A 89 -30.94 33.66 30.27
C ALA A 89 -31.00 34.21 31.70
N VAL A 90 -30.39 35.37 31.94
CA VAL A 90 -30.84 36.29 32.99
C VAL A 90 -30.92 37.69 32.37
N VAL A 91 -32.17 38.13 32.28
CA VAL A 91 -32.67 39.45 31.94
C VAL A 91 -32.28 40.45 33.04
N SER A 92 -31.94 41.68 32.64
CA SER A 92 -31.70 42.87 33.46
C SER A 92 -32.89 43.23 34.36
N PRO A 93 -32.66 44.07 35.38
CA PRO A 93 -32.90 45.51 35.19
C PRO A 93 -31.67 46.40 35.40
#